data_AF-A0A4R7NST2-F1
#
_entry.id   AF-A0A4R7NST2-F1
#
_cell.length_a   1.000
_cell.length_b   1.000
_cell.length_c   1.000
_cell.angle_alpha   90.00
_cell.angle_beta   90.00
_cell.angle_gamma   90.00
#
_symmetry.space_group_name_H-M   'P 1'
#
loop_
_entity.id
_entity.type
_entity.pdbx_description
1 polymer ?
#
loop_
_entity_poly.entity_id
_entity_poly.type
_entity_poly.pdbx_seq_one_letter_code
_entity_poly.pdbx_strand_id
1 'polypeptide(L)'
;MIWQLIAAIFAGLGAAGIGLILRQLSGKRLPRWIVPALAGVGMLGYQIYYEYNWLTAKQQQLPDSAEVVDVEYDSMFWRPWTYLYPLPVAFEVIDRDHLRTTEANGQRMVEFILYRFKKEVTDRVSHQAYLMNCSKRQWVPLIGDERQPDTAALREMGADAPLYQALCKTS
;
A
#
# COMPACT_ATOMS: atom_id res chain seq x y z
N MET A 1 -8.47 -0.42 -16.04
CA MET A 1 -8.85 0.94 -16.50
C MET A 1 -10.31 0.99 -16.96
N ILE A 2 -10.75 0.22 -17.97
CA ILE A 2 -12.15 0.29 -18.47
C ILE A 2 -13.22 -0.03 -17.40
N TRP A 3 -12.99 -1.06 -16.57
CA TRP A 3 -13.92 -1.46 -15.51
C TRP A 3 -14.15 -0.38 -14.44
N GLN A 4 -13.13 0.42 -14.14
CA GLN A 4 -13.24 1.50 -13.15
C GLN A 4 -14.11 2.65 -13.69
N LEU A 5 -13.98 2.98 -14.97
CA LEU A 5 -14.82 4.00 -15.61
C LEU A 5 -16.29 3.56 -15.62
N ILE A 6 -16.54 2.30 -15.97
CA ILE A 6 -17.89 1.73 -15.94
C ILE A 6 -18.46 1.81 -14.51
N ALA A 7 -17.72 1.33 -13.51
CA ALA A 7 -18.17 1.36 -12.13
C ALA A 7 -18.41 2.79 -11.61
N ALA A 8 -17.57 3.76 -11.98
CA ALA A 8 -17.76 5.17 -11.65
C ALA A 8 -19.05 5.73 -12.28
N ILE A 9 -19.33 5.41 -13.55
CA ILE A 9 -20.56 5.81 -14.23
C ILE A 9 -21.78 5.23 -13.49
N PHE A 10 -21.77 3.94 -13.17
CA PHE A 10 -22.87 3.31 -12.43
C PHE A 10 -23.03 3.87 -11.02
N ALA A 11 -21.94 4.17 -10.31
CA ALA A 11 -21.99 4.84 -9.01
C ALA A 11 -22.63 6.24 -9.13
N GLY A 12 -22.26 7.00 -10.16
CA GLY A 12 -22.87 8.29 -10.47
C GLY A 12 -24.36 8.19 -10.80
N LEU A 13 -24.75 7.23 -11.64
CA LEU A 13 -26.15 6.99 -11.99
C LEU A 13 -26.98 6.56 -10.76
N GLY A 14 -26.44 5.69 -9.91
CA GLY A 14 -27.08 5.27 -8.67
C GLY A 14 -27.32 6.45 -7.72
N ALA A 15 -26.29 7.28 -7.51
CA ALA A 15 -26.41 8.47 -6.67
C ALA A 15 -27.35 9.54 -7.28
N ALA A 16 -27.36 9.69 -8.60
CA ALA A 16 -28.34 10.53 -9.30
C ALA A 16 -29.79 10.03 -9.06
N GLY A 17 -30.00 8.71 -9.10
CA GLY A 17 -31.26 8.06 -8.77
C GLY A 17 -31.72 8.38 -7.35
N ILE A 18 -30.82 8.33 -6.37
CA ILE A 18 -31.09 8.76 -4.98
C ILE A 18 -31.53 10.23 -4.95
N GLY A 19 -30.86 11.11 -5.71
CA GLY A 19 -31.26 12.51 -5.83
C GLY A 19 -32.65 12.72 -6.41
N LEU A 20 -33.05 11.91 -7.40
CA LEU A 20 -34.40 11.93 -7.96
C LEU A 20 -35.45 11.52 -6.92
N ILE A 21 -35.19 10.43 -6.19
CA ILE A 21 -36.08 9.92 -5.14
C ILE A 21 -36.25 10.97 -4.03
N LEU A 22 -35.16 11.53 -3.52
CA LEU A 22 -35.20 12.58 -2.50
C LEU A 22 -36.00 13.79 -2.96
N ARG A 23 -35.81 14.21 -4.21
CA ARG A 23 -36.56 15.32 -4.78
C ARG A 23 -38.04 15.00 -4.92
N GLN A 24 -38.40 13.79 -5.32
CA GLN A 24 -39.78 13.35 -5.41
C GLN A 24 -40.47 13.30 -4.04
N LEU A 25 -39.80 12.69 -3.05
CA LEU A 25 -40.29 12.60 -1.66
C LEU A 25 -40.43 13.98 -1.00
N SER A 26 -39.54 14.92 -1.32
CA SER A 26 -39.61 16.31 -0.82
C SER A 26 -40.75 17.14 -1.45
N GLY A 27 -41.58 16.56 -2.33
CA GLY A 27 -42.59 17.31 -3.07
C GLY A 27 -41.99 18.34 -4.02
N LYS A 28 -40.82 18.05 -4.59
CA LYS A 28 -40.06 18.93 -5.50
C LYS A 28 -39.54 20.23 -4.86
N ARG A 29 -39.50 20.33 -3.53
CA ARG A 29 -38.89 21.47 -2.80
C ARG A 29 -37.37 21.56 -3.01
N LEU A 30 -36.72 20.42 -3.27
CA LEU A 30 -35.29 20.38 -3.58
C LEU A 30 -34.98 20.90 -5.01
N PRO A 31 -33.86 21.62 -5.18
CA PRO A 31 -33.50 22.24 -6.45
C PRO A 31 -33.14 21.20 -7.52
N ARG A 32 -33.26 21.59 -8.81
CA ARG A 32 -32.96 20.68 -9.95
C ARG A 32 -31.51 20.20 -9.98
N TRP A 33 -30.58 21.01 -9.45
CA TRP A 33 -29.14 20.71 -9.47
C TRP A 33 -28.73 19.60 -8.48
N ILE A 34 -29.61 19.17 -7.56
CA ILE A 34 -29.26 18.12 -6.60
C ILE A 34 -28.97 16.77 -7.27
N VAL A 35 -29.65 16.49 -8.39
CA VAL A 35 -29.47 15.25 -9.15
C VAL A 35 -28.06 15.17 -9.75
N PRO A 36 -27.60 16.16 -10.56
CA PRO A 36 -26.22 16.13 -11.06
C PRO A 36 -25.17 16.31 -9.96
N ALA A 37 -25.47 17.02 -8.87
CA ALA A 37 -24.56 17.12 -7.73
C ALA A 37 -24.34 15.76 -7.05
N LEU A 38 -25.41 15.02 -6.76
CA LEU A 38 -25.28 13.68 -6.20
C LEU A 38 -24.63 12.70 -7.17
N ALA A 39 -24.86 12.84 -8.48
CA ALA A 39 -24.13 12.06 -9.48
C ALA A 39 -22.61 12.27 -9.37
N GLY A 40 -22.16 13.53 -9.29
CA GLY A 40 -20.75 13.87 -9.11
C GLY A 40 -20.19 13.36 -7.78
N VAL A 41 -20.94 13.48 -6.69
CA VAL A 41 -20.57 12.92 -5.38
C VAL A 41 -20.44 11.40 -5.44
N GLY A 42 -21.34 10.70 -6.14
CA GLY A 42 -21.27 9.25 -6.32
C GLY A 42 -20.02 8.81 -7.09
N MET A 43 -19.70 9.51 -8.18
CA MET A 43 -18.47 9.27 -8.94
C MET A 43 -17.21 9.52 -8.09
N LEU A 44 -17.16 10.65 -7.38
CA LEU A 44 -16.04 11.00 -6.51
C LEU A 44 -15.89 10.00 -5.35
N GLY A 45 -17.01 9.60 -4.73
CA GLY A 45 -17.03 8.61 -3.66
C GLY A 45 -16.49 7.26 -4.11
N TYR A 46 -16.87 6.81 -5.31
CA TYR A 46 -16.29 5.61 -5.90
C TYR A 46 -14.77 5.74 -6.13
N GLN A 47 -14.31 6.88 -6.66
CA GLN A 47 -12.88 7.11 -6.87
C GLN A 47 -12.09 7.07 -5.56
N ILE A 48 -12.60 7.72 -4.51
CA ILE A 48 -12.00 7.68 -3.18
C ILE A 48 -11.96 6.24 -2.69
N TYR A 49 -13.09 5.52 -2.70
CA TYR A 49 -13.15 4.12 -2.26
C TYR A 49 -12.12 3.24 -2.97
N TYR A 50 -12.04 3.35 -4.30
CA TYR A 50 -11.11 2.58 -5.11
C TYR A 50 -9.64 2.85 -4.72
N GLU A 51 -9.31 4.12 -4.48
CA GLU A 51 -7.96 4.51 -4.11
C GLU A 51 -7.54 4.01 -2.73
N TYR A 52 -8.44 4.05 -1.74
CA TYR A 52 -8.13 3.55 -0.39
C TYR A 52 -8.07 2.02 -0.33
N ASN A 53 -8.86 1.33 -1.16
CA ASN A 53 -8.86 -0.14 -1.20
C ASN A 53 -7.67 -0.74 -1.98
N TRP A 54 -6.80 0.10 -2.57
CA TRP A 54 -5.67 -0.36 -3.38
C TRP A 54 -4.72 -1.31 -2.62
N LEU A 55 -4.35 -0.96 -1.38
CA LEU A 55 -3.44 -1.77 -0.57
C LEU A 55 -4.00 -3.18 -0.35
N THR A 56 -5.24 -3.26 0.14
CA THR A 56 -5.95 -4.52 0.39
C THR A 56 -6.08 -5.35 -0.90
N ALA A 57 -6.44 -4.70 -2.01
CA ALA A 57 -6.58 -5.38 -3.29
C ALA A 57 -5.25 -5.93 -3.82
N LYS A 58 -4.13 -5.24 -3.56
CA LYS A 58 -2.79 -5.72 -3.91
C LYS A 58 -2.33 -6.85 -3.00
N GLN A 59 -2.57 -6.76 -1.69
CA GLN A 59 -2.24 -7.82 -0.74
C GLN A 59 -2.92 -9.15 -1.09
N GLN A 60 -4.17 -9.11 -1.56
CA GLN A 60 -4.90 -10.30 -2.01
C GLN A 60 -4.31 -10.98 -3.26
N GLN A 61 -3.40 -10.30 -3.97
CA GLN A 61 -2.72 -10.86 -5.15
C GLN A 61 -1.33 -11.40 -4.80
N LEU A 62 -0.87 -11.23 -3.56
CA LEU A 62 0.43 -11.73 -3.11
C LEU A 62 0.32 -13.19 -2.64
N PRO A 63 1.43 -13.94 -2.65
CA PRO A 63 1.49 -15.27 -2.04
C PRO A 63 1.17 -15.22 -0.54
N ASP A 64 0.68 -16.34 0.02
CA ASP A 64 0.42 -16.45 1.46
C ASP A 64 1.68 -16.31 2.33
N SER A 65 2.87 -16.55 1.75
CA SER A 65 4.18 -16.35 2.39
C SER A 65 4.61 -14.89 2.50
N ALA A 66 3.90 -13.99 1.81
CA ALA A 66 4.23 -12.58 1.75
C ALA A 66 3.74 -11.84 3.00
N GLU A 67 4.66 -11.22 3.73
CA GLU A 67 4.35 -10.44 4.91
C GLU A 67 4.63 -8.95 4.68
N VAL A 68 3.66 -8.11 5.01
CA VAL A 68 3.77 -6.65 4.92
C VAL A 68 4.51 -6.12 6.14
N VAL A 69 5.64 -5.48 5.92
CA VAL A 69 6.53 -4.98 6.99
C VAL A 69 6.40 -3.48 7.20
N ASP A 70 6.03 -2.72 6.17
CA ASP A 70 5.83 -1.28 6.30
C ASP A 70 4.78 -0.76 5.31
N VAL A 71 4.09 0.32 5.69
CA VAL A 71 3.11 1.00 4.84
C VAL A 71 3.35 2.51 4.94
N GLU A 72 3.61 3.12 3.80
CA GLU A 72 3.83 4.55 3.68
C GLU A 72 2.50 5.26 3.37
N TYR A 73 2.18 6.24 4.21
CA TYR A 73 0.99 7.06 4.06
C TYR A 73 1.36 8.51 3.74
N ASP A 74 0.64 9.12 2.80
CA ASP A 74 0.88 10.49 2.39
C ASP A 74 -0.43 11.29 2.24
N SER A 75 -0.31 12.61 2.28
CA SER A 75 -1.40 13.58 2.14
C SER A 75 -1.14 14.52 0.97
N MET A 76 -2.19 14.90 0.26
CA MET A 76 -2.08 15.67 -0.99
C MET A 76 -2.98 16.90 -0.93
N PHE A 77 -2.46 18.06 -1.34
CA PHE A 77 -3.20 19.34 -1.22
C PHE A 77 -4.51 19.36 -2.03
N TRP A 78 -4.55 18.68 -3.18
CA TRP A 78 -5.75 18.60 -4.03
C TRP A 78 -6.77 17.55 -3.53
N ARG A 79 -6.46 16.84 -2.44
CA ARG A 79 -7.29 15.81 -1.81
C ARG A 79 -7.43 16.12 -0.32
N PRO A 80 -8.22 17.13 0.05
CA PRO A 80 -8.23 17.67 1.41
C PRO A 80 -8.63 16.64 2.48
N TRP A 81 -9.41 15.61 2.13
CA TRP A 81 -9.75 14.52 3.05
C TRP A 81 -8.53 13.70 3.51
N THR A 82 -7.42 13.71 2.76
CA THR A 82 -6.20 12.96 3.10
C THR A 82 -5.45 13.51 4.30
N TYR A 83 -5.70 14.77 4.69
CA TYR A 83 -5.14 15.32 5.92
C TYR A 83 -5.74 14.69 7.18
N LEU A 84 -6.99 14.22 7.11
CA LEU A 84 -7.66 13.51 8.21
C LEU A 84 -7.46 12.00 8.09
N TYR A 85 -7.48 11.48 6.86
CA TYR A 85 -7.32 10.07 6.55
C TYR A 85 -6.21 9.89 5.53
N PRO A 86 -4.93 9.78 5.95
CA PRO A 86 -3.81 9.63 5.04
C PRO A 86 -3.98 8.45 4.06
N LEU A 87 -3.54 8.64 2.82
CA LEU A 87 -3.69 7.64 1.76
C LEU A 87 -2.47 6.71 1.73
N PRO A 88 -2.63 5.38 1.66
CA PRO A 88 -1.50 4.50 1.42
C PRO A 88 -0.95 4.74 0.00
N VAL A 89 0.33 5.11 -0.07
CA VAL A 89 1.04 5.43 -1.32
C VAL A 89 2.13 4.42 -1.67
N ALA A 90 2.66 3.72 -0.66
CA ALA A 90 3.54 2.58 -0.88
C ALA A 90 3.40 1.57 0.26
N PHE A 91 3.84 0.34 0.02
CA PHE A 91 4.02 -0.65 1.06
C PHE A 91 5.19 -1.58 0.72
N GLU A 92 5.82 -2.11 1.75
CA GLU A 92 6.97 -3.00 1.65
C GLU A 92 6.61 -4.38 2.17
N VAL A 93 7.10 -5.40 1.47
CA VAL A 93 6.77 -6.79 1.69
C VAL A 93 8.03 -7.64 1.66
N ILE A 94 8.09 -8.63 2.53
CA ILE A 94 9.08 -9.71 2.49
C ILE A 94 8.39 -11.04 2.16
N ASP A 95 9.14 -11.97 1.59
CA ASP A 95 8.68 -13.34 1.34
C ASP A 95 9.33 -14.28 2.35
N ARG A 96 8.52 -14.87 3.25
CA ARG A 96 9.00 -15.72 4.34
C ARG A 96 9.58 -17.05 3.87
N ASP A 97 9.09 -17.59 2.75
CA ASP A 97 9.53 -18.90 2.23
C ASP A 97 10.90 -18.81 1.56
N HIS A 98 11.31 -17.61 1.17
CA HIS A 98 12.58 -17.34 0.49
C HIS A 98 13.64 -16.68 1.38
N LEU A 99 13.49 -16.78 2.70
CA LEU A 99 14.51 -16.34 3.66
C LEU A 99 15.68 -17.31 3.68
N ARG A 100 16.90 -16.80 3.54
CA ARG A 100 18.12 -17.58 3.69
C ARG A 100 18.80 -17.22 5.00
N THR A 101 18.75 -18.13 5.96
CA THR A 101 19.46 -17.96 7.24
C THR A 101 20.83 -18.61 7.16
N THR A 102 21.87 -17.91 7.60
CA THR A 102 23.24 -18.42 7.67
C THR A 102 23.88 -17.96 8.98
N GLU A 103 24.75 -18.79 9.56
CA GLU A 103 25.59 -18.36 10.68
C GLU A 103 26.97 -17.96 10.17
N ALA A 104 27.40 -16.76 10.52
CA ALA A 104 28.74 -16.26 10.22
C ALA A 104 29.37 -15.73 11.51
N ASN A 105 30.53 -16.26 11.89
CA ASN A 105 31.24 -15.86 13.11
C ASN A 105 30.38 -15.93 14.40
N GLY A 106 29.52 -16.94 14.51
CA GLY A 106 28.59 -17.10 15.64
C GLY A 106 27.46 -16.08 15.69
N GLN A 107 27.24 -15.31 14.62
CA GLN A 107 26.14 -14.37 14.48
C GLN A 107 25.14 -14.89 13.46
N ARG A 108 23.85 -14.77 13.79
CA ARG A 108 22.76 -15.16 12.91
C ARG A 108 22.52 -14.07 11.87
N MET A 109 22.70 -14.44 10.61
CA MET A 109 22.47 -13.59 9.45
C MET A 109 21.26 -14.10 8.67
N VAL A 110 20.41 -13.19 8.20
CA VAL A 110 19.22 -13.51 7.40
C VAL A 110 19.26 -12.67 6.13
N GLU A 111 19.41 -13.33 4.99
CA GLU A 111 19.29 -12.71 3.67
C GLU A 111 17.82 -12.80 3.21
N PHE A 112 17.31 -11.68 2.70
CA PHE A 112 15.93 -11.53 2.26
C PHE A 112 15.82 -10.57 1.08
N ILE A 113 14.70 -10.64 0.35
CA ILE A 113 14.36 -9.67 -0.69
C ILE A 113 13.23 -8.81 -0.17
N LEU A 114 13.42 -7.50 -0.22
CA LEU A 114 12.41 -6.51 0.13
C LEU A 114 11.75 -6.02 -1.16
N TYR A 115 10.45 -6.28 -1.28
CA TYR A 115 9.63 -5.83 -2.40
C TYR A 115 8.88 -4.58 -1.98
N ARG A 116 9.17 -3.45 -2.63
CA ARG A 116 8.43 -2.20 -2.43
C ARG A 116 7.48 -1.99 -3.60
N PHE A 117 6.20 -1.84 -3.27
CA PHE A 117 5.13 -1.51 -4.20
C PHE A 117 4.75 -0.06 -4.03
N LYS A 118 4.92 0.76 -5.07
CA LYS A 118 4.53 2.17 -5.07
C LYS A 118 3.34 2.39 -5.99
N LYS A 119 2.37 3.17 -5.50
CA LYS A 119 1.16 3.56 -6.23
C LYS A 119 1.49 4.68 -7.23
N GLU A 120 2.13 4.32 -8.34
CA GLU A 120 2.44 5.22 -9.46
C GLU A 120 1.66 4.82 -10.73
N VAL A 121 1.63 5.70 -11.74
CA VAL A 121 0.93 5.46 -13.03
C VAL A 121 1.45 4.21 -13.74
N THR A 122 2.71 3.84 -13.49
CA THR A 122 3.26 2.52 -13.81
C THR A 122 3.63 1.88 -12.48
N ASP A 123 2.96 0.79 -12.11
CA ASP A 123 3.30 0.00 -10.92
C ASP A 123 4.77 -0.42 -11.04
N ARG A 124 5.68 0.31 -10.39
CA ARG A 124 7.09 -0.05 -10.30
C ARG A 124 7.28 -0.85 -9.02
N VAL A 125 7.50 -2.14 -9.19
CA VAL A 125 7.98 -3.01 -8.12
C VAL A 125 9.49 -2.90 -8.10
N SER A 126 10.04 -2.20 -7.11
CA SER A 126 11.47 -2.26 -6.84
C SER A 126 11.72 -3.40 -5.85
N HIS A 127 12.57 -4.34 -6.23
CA HIS A 127 13.03 -5.41 -5.35
C HIS A 127 14.52 -5.19 -5.08
N GLN A 128 14.92 -5.30 -3.82
CA GLN A 128 16.30 -5.15 -3.40
C GLN A 128 16.61 -6.26 -2.40
N ALA A 129 17.75 -6.93 -2.60
CA ALA A 129 18.24 -7.93 -1.65
C ALA A 129 18.95 -7.23 -0.49
N TYR A 130 18.74 -7.74 0.71
CA TYR A 130 19.31 -7.24 1.95
C TYR A 130 19.82 -8.39 2.81
N LEU A 131 20.81 -8.08 3.64
CA LEU A 131 21.31 -8.98 4.68
C LEU A 131 21.09 -8.33 6.05
N MET A 132 20.43 -9.05 6.96
CA MET A 132 20.16 -8.66 8.34
C MET A 132 21.04 -9.45 9.30
N ASN A 133 21.74 -8.76 10.19
CA ASN A 133 22.42 -9.34 11.35
C ASN A 133 21.48 -9.24 12.56
N CYS A 134 20.87 -10.36 12.95
CA CYS A 134 19.92 -10.40 14.05
C CYS A 134 20.58 -10.13 15.41
N SER A 135 21.86 -10.46 15.58
CA SER A 135 22.60 -10.25 16.83
C SER A 135 22.89 -8.77 17.08
N LYS A 136 23.25 -8.02 16.03
CA LYS A 136 23.62 -6.59 16.12
C LYS A 136 22.48 -5.64 15.76
N ARG A 137 21.36 -6.13 15.22
CA ARG A 137 20.25 -5.33 14.68
C ARG A 137 20.71 -4.38 13.57
N GLN A 138 21.52 -4.91 12.67
CA GLN A 138 22.10 -4.17 11.55
C GLN A 138 21.66 -4.81 10.25
N TRP A 139 21.40 -4.00 9.23
CA TRP A 139 21.05 -4.48 7.90
C TRP A 139 21.79 -3.69 6.84
N VAL A 140 21.99 -4.34 5.69
CA VAL A 140 22.82 -3.82 4.62
C VAL A 140 22.28 -4.27 3.27
N PRO A 141 22.21 -3.38 2.25
CA PRO A 141 21.84 -3.80 0.91
C PRO A 141 22.92 -4.67 0.29
N LEU A 142 22.49 -5.66 -0.48
CA LEU A 142 23.36 -6.50 -1.30
C LEU A 142 23.40 -5.93 -2.73
N ILE A 143 24.59 -5.68 -3.26
CA ILE A 143 24.79 -5.05 -4.57
C ILE A 143 25.45 -6.03 -5.55
N GLY A 144 25.08 -5.89 -6.82
CA GLY A 144 25.63 -6.67 -7.92
C GLY A 144 25.08 -8.11 -7.98
N ASP A 145 25.48 -8.84 -9.02
CA ASP A 145 25.00 -10.21 -9.26
C ASP A 145 25.51 -11.20 -8.20
N GLU A 146 26.66 -10.91 -7.59
CA GLU A 146 27.26 -11.72 -6.53
C GLU A 146 26.68 -11.46 -5.12
N ARG A 147 25.71 -10.53 -5.00
CA ARG A 147 25.05 -10.15 -3.74
C ARG A 147 26.05 -9.79 -2.63
N GLN A 148 27.01 -8.92 -2.96
CA GLN A 148 28.01 -8.49 -1.97
C GLN A 148 27.43 -7.41 -1.04
N PRO A 149 27.70 -7.47 0.28
CA PRO A 149 27.19 -6.47 1.23
C PRO A 149 27.86 -5.10 1.03
N ASP A 150 27.05 -4.07 0.79
CA ASP A 150 27.54 -2.68 0.75
C ASP A 150 27.65 -2.09 2.16
N THR A 151 28.77 -2.37 2.81
CA THR A 151 29.05 -1.90 4.18
C THR A 151 28.97 -0.37 4.35
N ALA A 152 29.12 0.43 3.28
CA ALA A 152 28.98 1.87 3.35
C ALA A 152 27.52 2.32 3.56
N ALA A 153 26.56 1.49 3.13
CA ALA A 153 25.12 1.69 3.32
C ALA A 153 24.55 0.92 4.53
N LEU A 154 25.40 0.46 5.45
CA LEU A 154 24.97 -0.23 6.66
C LEU A 154 24.09 0.67 7.53
N ARG A 155 22.96 0.13 7.99
CA ARG A 155 22.00 0.84 8.85
C ARG A 155 21.70 0.02 10.09
N GLU A 156 21.51 0.69 11.21
CA GLU A 156 21.03 0.07 12.45
C GLU A 156 19.50 0.12 12.52
N MET A 157 18.92 -0.81 13.26
CA MET A 157 17.48 -0.95 13.40
C MET A 157 17.06 -1.04 14.87
N GLY A 158 15.96 -0.36 15.19
CA GLY A 158 15.32 -0.49 16.49
C GLY A 158 14.81 -1.92 16.71
N ALA A 159 14.86 -2.40 17.96
CA ALA A 159 14.36 -3.73 18.29
C ALA A 159 12.84 -3.89 18.06
N ASP A 160 12.11 -2.77 18.02
CA ASP A 160 10.67 -2.71 17.79
C ASP A 160 10.29 -2.52 16.31
N ALA A 161 11.28 -2.38 15.42
CA ALA A 161 11.00 -2.21 14.00
C ALA A 161 10.29 -3.46 13.44
N PRO A 162 9.17 -3.30 12.70
CA PRO A 162 8.42 -4.43 12.16
C PRO A 162 9.26 -5.39 11.33
N LEU A 163 10.16 -4.86 10.49
CA LEU A 163 11.06 -5.68 9.67
C LEU A 163 12.01 -6.55 10.52
N TYR A 164 12.52 -6.03 11.63
CA TYR A 164 13.36 -6.81 12.56
C TYR A 164 12.53 -7.90 13.26
N GLN A 165 11.31 -7.57 13.70
CA GLN A 165 10.41 -8.54 14.33
C GLN A 165 10.11 -9.70 13.38
N ALA A 166 9.75 -9.38 12.13
CA ALA A 166 9.41 -10.33 11.09
C ALA A 166 10.56 -11.32 10.81
N LEU A 167 11.80 -10.81 10.69
CA LEU A 167 12.97 -11.60 10.30
C LEU A 167 13.67 -12.34 11.46
N CYS A 168 13.76 -11.71 12.64
CA CYS A 168 14.66 -12.17 13.70
C CYS A 168 13.96 -12.71 14.95
N LYS A 169 12.68 -12.38 15.20
CA LYS A 169 11.93 -12.94 16.35
C LYS A 169 11.11 -14.18 16.02
N THR A 170 10.76 -14.40 14.76
CA THR A 170 9.82 -15.46 14.35
C THR A 170 10.47 -16.83 14.14
N SER A 171 11.53 -17.15 14.89
CA SER A 171 12.28 -18.41 14.77
C SER A 171 12.31 -19.23 16.03
#